data_AF-A0A2T0TFU2-F1
#
_entry.id   AF-A0A2T0TFU2-F1
#
_cell.length_a   1.000
_cell.length_b   1.000
_cell.length_c   1.000
_cell.angle_alpha   90.00
_cell.angle_beta   90.00
_cell.angle_gamma   90.00
#
_symmetry.space_group_name_H-M   'P 1'
#
loop_
_entity.id
_entity.type
_entity.pdbx_description
1 polymer ?
#
loop_
_entity_poly.entity_id
_entity_poly.type
_entity_poly.pdbx_seq_one_letter_code
_entity_poly.pdbx_strand_id
1 'polypeptide(L)'
;MKATLRALHRSARDSPHVELRQGERVTAIRAGADGVRVETDAGTTVHAAKLVIAAGPETNSVLRLLGLELDTRTWTMVSAYFRTTSPAADLPTWIDFQASTGTDPGLYYGFPELSWERPGFARVGANYPSAVRREPDDRPGPPDQGVVALIGDWVRGHMPWLDPTPVDASACVCSLFTRPDAPGLLARETLVDLVPGHPDVVVCVTGWVFKIAPLLGAICVDLALEGRTGHDVTTAASSPDLWRPTAVGSWR
;
A
#
# COMPACT_ATOMS: atom_id res chain seq x y z
N MET A 1 3.50 11.84 -4.55
CA MET A 1 2.33 10.92 -4.45
C MET A 1 0.98 11.60 -4.73
N LYS A 2 0.61 12.68 -4.04
CA LYS A 2 -0.72 13.32 -4.13
C LYS A 2 -1.09 13.79 -5.55
N ALA A 3 -0.13 14.30 -6.32
CA ALA A 3 -0.37 14.77 -7.69
C ALA A 3 -0.89 13.66 -8.62
N THR A 4 -0.27 12.48 -8.59
CA THR A 4 -0.70 11.31 -9.37
C THR A 4 -2.12 10.86 -9.00
N LEU A 5 -2.41 10.73 -7.70
CA LEU A 5 -3.75 10.36 -7.22
C LEU A 5 -4.81 11.37 -7.66
N ARG A 6 -4.51 12.67 -7.57
CA ARG A 6 -5.41 13.73 -8.06
C ARG A 6 -5.61 13.66 -9.56
N ALA A 7 -4.57 13.35 -10.34
CA ALA A 7 -4.68 13.20 -11.78
C ALA A 7 -5.59 12.02 -12.16
N LEU A 8 -5.37 10.85 -11.55
CA LEU A 8 -6.20 9.66 -11.77
C LEU A 8 -7.64 9.88 -11.31
N HIS A 9 -7.84 10.49 -10.14
CA HIS A 9 -9.17 10.81 -9.63
C HIS A 9 -9.94 11.77 -10.55
N ARG A 10 -9.28 12.83 -11.05
CA ARG A 10 -9.90 13.74 -12.03
C ARG A 10 -10.24 13.02 -13.32
N SER A 11 -9.32 12.20 -13.84
CA SER A 11 -9.57 11.41 -15.06
C SER A 11 -10.78 10.49 -14.91
N ALA A 12 -10.96 9.88 -13.73
CA ALA A 12 -12.14 9.06 -13.43
C ALA A 12 -13.41 9.92 -13.34
N ARG A 13 -13.37 11.01 -12.56
CA ARG A 13 -14.52 11.91 -12.36
C ARG A 13 -15.00 12.57 -13.66
N ASP A 14 -14.08 12.92 -14.54
CA ASP A 14 -14.39 13.62 -15.80
C ASP A 14 -14.82 12.62 -16.91
N SER A 15 -14.75 11.31 -16.66
CA SER A 15 -15.21 10.26 -17.56
C SER A 15 -16.70 9.95 -17.35
N PRO A 16 -17.53 9.86 -18.41
CA PRO A 16 -18.92 9.43 -18.28
C PRO A 16 -19.07 7.92 -18.01
N HIS A 17 -17.97 7.16 -18.04
CA HIS A 17 -17.97 5.70 -17.88
C HIS A 17 -17.50 5.23 -16.51
N VAL A 18 -17.16 6.15 -15.61
CA VAL A 18 -16.65 5.81 -14.28
C VAL A 18 -17.53 6.44 -13.22
N GLU A 19 -18.04 5.61 -12.33
CA GLU A 19 -18.76 6.05 -11.14
C GLU A 19 -17.85 5.90 -9.92
N LEU A 20 -17.66 6.99 -9.17
CA LEU A 20 -16.85 7.01 -7.96
C LEU A 20 -17.77 7.08 -6.73
N ARG A 21 -17.80 6.00 -5.94
CA ARG A 21 -18.52 5.91 -4.67
C ARG A 21 -17.54 5.96 -3.51
N GLN A 22 -17.71 6.92 -2.61
CA GLN A 22 -16.85 7.13 -1.44
C GLN A 22 -17.66 6.97 -0.17
N GLY A 23 -17.02 6.51 0.91
CA GLY A 23 -17.70 6.27 2.18
C GLY A 23 -18.62 5.04 2.18
N GLU A 24 -18.51 4.17 1.17
CA GLU A 24 -19.23 2.90 1.09
C GLU A 24 -18.22 1.76 1.33
N ARG A 25 -18.36 1.03 2.44
CA ARG A 25 -17.52 -0.14 2.74
C ARG A 25 -18.17 -1.37 2.14
N VAL A 26 -17.40 -2.20 1.42
CA VAL A 26 -17.86 -3.50 0.93
C VAL A 26 -18.08 -4.46 2.10
N THR A 27 -19.26 -5.06 2.18
CA THR A 27 -19.69 -5.95 3.26
C THR A 27 -20.00 -7.38 2.81
N ALA A 28 -20.30 -7.59 1.53
CA ALA A 28 -20.45 -8.93 0.95
C ALA A 28 -20.02 -8.98 -0.51
N ILE A 29 -19.48 -10.12 -0.93
CA ILE A 29 -19.16 -10.44 -2.32
C ILE A 29 -19.73 -11.82 -2.64
N ARG A 30 -20.43 -11.95 -3.76
CA ARG A 30 -20.89 -13.22 -4.32
C ARG A 30 -20.41 -13.29 -5.77
N ALA A 31 -19.48 -14.19 -6.06
CA ALA A 31 -18.99 -14.46 -7.41
C ALA A 31 -19.53 -15.84 -7.86
N GLY A 32 -20.01 -15.93 -9.09
CA GLY A 32 -20.58 -17.15 -9.66
C GLY A 32 -20.79 -17.05 -11.18
N ALA A 33 -21.63 -17.94 -11.73
CA ALA A 33 -21.85 -18.04 -13.18
C ALA A 33 -22.41 -16.74 -13.83
N ASP A 34 -23.15 -15.93 -13.06
CA ASP A 34 -23.76 -14.68 -13.54
C ASP A 34 -22.87 -13.44 -13.27
N GLY A 35 -21.59 -13.64 -12.93
CA GLY A 35 -20.64 -12.59 -12.59
C GLY A 35 -20.50 -12.36 -11.08
N VAL A 36 -20.28 -11.09 -10.70
CA VAL A 36 -19.98 -10.67 -9.33
C VAL A 36 -21.03 -9.69 -8.82
N ARG A 37 -21.59 -9.99 -7.65
CA ARG A 37 -22.44 -9.09 -6.86
C ARG A 37 -21.68 -8.60 -5.64
N VAL A 38 -21.67 -7.29 -5.44
CA VAL A 38 -21.00 -6.59 -4.34
C VAL A 38 -22.04 -5.81 -3.54
N GLU A 39 -22.04 -5.97 -2.23
CA GLU A 39 -22.91 -5.24 -1.31
C GLU A 39 -22.09 -4.35 -0.39
N THR A 40 -22.67 -3.23 0.02
CA THR A 40 -22.01 -2.22 0.89
C THR A 40 -22.80 -1.95 2.16
N ASP A 41 -22.15 -1.35 3.15
CA ASP A 41 -22.78 -0.87 4.40
C ASP A 41 -23.78 0.28 4.18
N ALA A 42 -23.72 0.96 3.04
CA ALA A 42 -24.70 1.96 2.61
C ALA A 42 -25.99 1.34 2.02
N GLY A 43 -26.06 0.01 1.91
CA GLY A 43 -27.18 -0.70 1.29
C GLY A 43 -27.12 -0.74 -0.25
N THR A 44 -26.08 -0.18 -0.87
CA THR A 44 -25.84 -0.31 -2.31
C THR A 44 -25.54 -1.76 -2.67
N THR A 45 -26.17 -2.25 -3.74
CA THR A 45 -25.80 -3.50 -4.42
C THR A 45 -25.35 -3.20 -5.84
N VAL A 46 -24.15 -3.65 -6.20
CA VAL A 46 -23.57 -3.51 -7.54
C VAL A 46 -23.41 -4.88 -8.17
N HIS A 47 -23.81 -5.00 -9.44
CA HIS A 47 -23.58 -6.18 -10.26
C HIS A 47 -22.57 -5.85 -11.36
N ALA A 48 -21.57 -6.71 -11.53
CA ALA A 48 -20.53 -6.54 -12.53
C ALA A 48 -20.11 -7.90 -13.10
N ALA A 49 -19.61 -7.93 -14.34
CA ALA A 49 -19.03 -9.15 -14.90
C ALA A 49 -17.70 -9.51 -14.25
N LYS A 50 -16.95 -8.51 -13.76
CA LYS A 50 -15.59 -8.64 -13.21
C LYS A 50 -15.42 -7.75 -11.98
N LEU A 51 -14.54 -8.15 -11.08
CA LEU A 51 -14.16 -7.39 -9.89
C LEU A 51 -12.64 -7.27 -9.80
N VAL A 52 -12.13 -6.08 -9.45
CA VAL A 52 -10.72 -5.86 -9.11
C VAL A 52 -10.63 -5.46 -7.64
N ILE A 53 -9.88 -6.23 -6.85
CA ILE A 53 -9.60 -5.95 -5.45
C ILE A 53 -8.25 -5.23 -5.35
N ALA A 54 -8.28 -3.91 -5.13
CA ALA A 54 -7.11 -3.05 -4.94
C ALA A 54 -7.18 -2.30 -3.59
N ALA A 55 -7.52 -3.02 -2.51
CA ALA A 55 -7.90 -2.46 -1.21
C ALA A 55 -6.71 -2.16 -0.27
N GLY A 56 -5.47 -2.23 -0.75
CA GLY A 56 -4.28 -1.90 0.04
C GLY A 56 -4.22 -2.73 1.35
N PRO A 57 -4.01 -2.10 2.53
CA PRO A 57 -4.03 -2.79 3.83
C PRO A 57 -5.31 -3.58 4.15
N GLU A 58 -6.44 -3.21 3.56
CA GLU A 58 -7.75 -3.85 3.77
C GLU A 58 -8.00 -5.05 2.85
N THR A 59 -7.02 -5.47 2.06
CA THR A 59 -7.23 -6.55 1.08
C THR A 59 -7.72 -7.84 1.72
N ASN A 60 -7.19 -8.23 2.88
CA ASN A 60 -7.69 -9.41 3.60
C ASN A 60 -9.12 -9.22 4.14
N SER A 61 -9.52 -8.01 4.51
CA SER A 61 -10.91 -7.71 4.89
C SER A 61 -11.87 -8.00 3.73
N VAL A 62 -11.45 -7.72 2.49
CA VAL A 62 -12.24 -7.98 1.28
C VAL A 62 -12.17 -9.44 0.84
N LEU A 63 -10.97 -10.05 0.83
CA LEU A 63 -10.79 -11.45 0.41
C LEU A 63 -11.56 -12.43 1.31
N ARG A 64 -11.71 -12.13 2.60
CA ARG A 64 -12.50 -12.97 3.52
C ARG A 64 -13.97 -13.06 3.14
N LEU A 65 -14.50 -12.07 2.44
CA LEU A 65 -15.86 -12.12 1.89
C LEU A 65 -16.01 -13.19 0.80
N LEU A 66 -14.89 -13.63 0.22
CA LEU A 66 -14.78 -14.76 -0.71
C LEU A 66 -14.26 -16.04 -0.01
N GLY A 67 -14.08 -16.03 1.31
CA GLY A 67 -13.60 -17.20 2.05
C GLY A 67 -12.09 -17.42 1.98
N LEU A 68 -11.31 -16.43 1.56
CA LEU A 68 -9.85 -16.54 1.40
C LEU A 68 -9.13 -15.44 2.19
N GLU A 69 -7.89 -15.67 2.58
CA GLU A 69 -6.98 -14.64 3.07
C GLU A 69 -5.54 -14.94 2.64
N LEU A 70 -4.70 -13.90 2.61
CA LEU A 70 -3.26 -14.00 2.38
C LEU A 70 -2.50 -13.89 3.71
N ASP A 71 -1.31 -14.50 3.79
CA ASP A 71 -0.42 -14.31 4.94
C ASP A 71 0.34 -12.98 4.85
N THR A 72 -0.40 -11.89 5.04
CA THR A 72 0.14 -10.53 5.04
C THR A 72 0.01 -9.89 6.41
N ARG A 73 0.89 -8.92 6.68
CA ARG A 73 0.82 -8.06 7.87
C ARG A 73 0.77 -6.61 7.44
N THR A 74 0.14 -5.80 8.29
CA THR A 74 0.17 -4.35 8.14
C THR A 74 1.40 -3.79 8.82
N TRP A 75 2.15 -2.99 8.07
CA TRP A 75 3.38 -2.34 8.48
C TRP A 75 3.11 -0.85 8.57
N THR A 76 3.26 -0.29 9.76
CA THR A 76 3.16 1.15 9.99
C THR A 76 4.56 1.75 9.83
N MET A 77 4.73 2.58 8.80
CA MET A 77 5.97 3.26 8.47
C MET A 77 5.87 4.72 8.90
N VAL A 78 6.97 5.31 9.37
CA VAL A 78 7.01 6.70 9.85
C VAL A 78 7.93 7.54 8.97
N SER A 79 7.50 8.77 8.69
CA SER A 79 8.33 9.79 8.05
C SER A 79 8.00 11.17 8.59
N ALA A 80 8.95 12.09 8.50
CA ALA A 80 8.75 13.50 8.85
C ALA A 80 9.36 14.42 7.79
N TYR A 81 8.94 15.68 7.79
CA TYR A 81 9.58 16.73 7.02
C TYR A 81 10.60 17.48 7.87
N PHE A 82 11.63 18.00 7.21
CA PHE A 82 12.71 18.75 7.84
C PHE A 82 12.97 20.01 7.02
N ARG A 83 13.13 21.15 7.70
CA ARG A 83 13.28 22.44 7.02
C ARG A 83 14.66 22.51 6.38
N THR A 84 14.71 22.87 5.11
CA THR A 84 15.96 23.18 4.42
C THR A 84 16.52 24.49 4.98
N THR A 85 17.71 24.46 5.57
CA THR A 85 18.38 25.66 6.15
C THR A 85 19.39 26.29 5.20
N SER A 86 19.95 25.49 4.31
CA SER A 86 20.75 25.92 3.17
C SER A 86 20.27 25.15 1.95
N PRO A 87 20.05 25.79 0.79
CA PRO A 87 19.75 25.07 -0.43
C PRO A 87 20.86 24.04 -0.67
N ALA A 88 20.52 22.76 -0.54
CA ALA A 88 21.41 21.70 -0.95
C ALA A 88 21.48 21.67 -2.48
N ALA A 89 22.51 21.02 -3.01
CA ALA A 89 22.55 20.66 -4.43
C ALA A 89 21.29 19.84 -4.81
N ASP A 90 21.06 19.65 -6.11
CA ASP A 90 20.03 18.74 -6.62
C ASP A 90 20.31 17.31 -6.09
N LEU A 91 19.60 16.93 -5.02
CA LEU A 91 19.80 15.66 -4.33
C LEU A 91 18.87 14.60 -4.93
N PRO A 92 19.34 13.35 -5.13
CA PRO A 92 18.47 12.28 -5.58
C PRO A 92 17.52 11.86 -4.46
N THR A 93 16.50 11.07 -4.82
CA THR A 93 15.86 10.18 -3.83
C THR A 93 16.85 9.11 -3.42
N TRP A 94 16.95 8.82 -2.13
CA TRP A 94 17.98 7.92 -1.60
C TRP A 94 17.40 6.95 -0.56
N ILE A 95 18.12 5.83 -0.37
CA ILE A 95 17.94 4.88 0.73
C ILE A 95 19.32 4.66 1.33
N ASP A 96 19.44 4.81 2.64
CA ASP A 96 20.66 4.52 3.39
C ASP A 96 20.52 3.17 4.09
N PHE A 97 21.56 2.34 3.96
CA PHE A 97 21.64 0.99 4.48
C PHE A 97 22.77 0.92 5.51
N GLN A 98 22.46 1.20 6.78
CA GLN A 98 23.40 1.09 7.89
C GLN A 98 23.19 -0.21 8.65
N ALA A 99 24.23 -0.64 9.38
CA ALA A 99 24.09 -1.71 10.35
C ALA A 99 23.20 -1.24 11.51
N SER A 100 22.41 -2.14 12.09
CA SER A 100 21.60 -1.82 13.26
C SER A 100 22.49 -1.50 14.47
N THR A 101 22.10 -0.49 15.24
CA THR A 101 22.80 -0.07 16.45
C THR A 101 21.81 0.05 17.61
N GLY A 102 21.89 -0.85 18.58
CA GLY A 102 20.96 -0.89 19.71
C GLY A 102 19.53 -1.12 19.23
N THR A 103 18.66 -0.14 19.47
CA THR A 103 17.25 -0.17 19.05
C THR A 103 17.00 0.47 17.68
N ASP A 104 18.03 1.06 17.05
CA ASP A 104 17.92 1.64 15.71
C ASP A 104 18.21 0.58 14.63
N PRO A 105 17.24 0.26 13.75
CA PRO A 105 17.46 -0.65 12.62
C PRO A 105 18.41 -0.14 11.55
N GLY A 106 18.73 1.16 11.51
CA GLY A 106 19.73 1.75 10.61
C GLY A 106 19.30 1.87 9.15
N LEU A 107 18.00 1.80 8.85
CA LEU A 107 17.49 1.88 7.47
C LEU A 107 16.64 3.14 7.30
N TYR A 108 17.10 4.07 6.48
CA TYR A 108 16.43 5.35 6.25
C TYR A 108 16.26 5.61 4.77
N TYR A 109 15.28 6.42 4.39
CA TYR A 109 15.13 6.92 3.03
C TYR A 109 14.77 8.40 3.03
N GLY A 110 15.04 9.08 1.93
CA GLY A 110 14.70 10.48 1.79
C GLY A 110 14.25 10.86 0.40
N PHE A 111 13.33 11.82 0.39
CA PHE A 111 12.97 12.58 -0.80
C PHE A 111 13.51 14.00 -0.64
N PRO A 112 14.19 14.54 -1.66
CA PRO A 112 14.67 15.91 -1.65
C PRO A 112 13.49 16.90 -1.58
N GLU A 113 13.82 18.17 -1.42
CA GLU A 113 12.83 19.22 -1.54
C GLU A 113 12.16 19.21 -2.92
N LEU A 114 10.82 19.20 -2.93
CA LEU A 114 10.02 19.28 -4.14
C LEU A 114 9.19 20.57 -4.11
N SER A 115 9.48 21.50 -5.02
CA SER A 115 8.86 22.83 -5.09
C SER A 115 7.34 22.81 -5.32
N TRP A 116 6.79 21.70 -5.80
CA TRP A 116 5.35 21.51 -6.04
C TRP A 116 4.64 20.70 -4.95
N GLU A 117 5.35 20.18 -3.95
CA GLU A 117 4.74 19.43 -2.84
C GLU A 117 4.83 20.19 -1.51
N ARG A 118 6.05 20.56 -1.09
CA ARG A 118 6.29 21.32 0.14
C ARG A 118 7.60 22.13 0.04
N PRO A 119 7.57 23.33 -0.57
CA PRO A 119 8.75 24.20 -0.71
C PRO A 119 9.45 24.45 0.62
N GLY A 120 10.79 24.44 0.62
CA GLY A 120 11.64 24.64 1.79
C GLY A 120 11.77 23.42 2.72
N PHE A 121 11.32 22.23 2.31
CA PHE A 121 11.39 21.04 3.14
C PHE A 121 11.74 19.77 2.37
N ALA A 122 12.67 19.00 2.93
CA ALA A 122 12.92 17.61 2.54
C ALA A 122 12.09 16.65 3.41
N ARG A 123 11.84 15.43 2.91
CA ARG A 123 11.15 14.38 3.67
C ARG A 123 12.11 13.24 3.94
N VAL A 124 12.18 12.79 5.19
CA VAL A 124 12.99 11.64 5.60
C VAL A 124 12.10 10.66 6.34
N GLY A 125 12.29 9.36 6.09
CA GLY A 125 11.51 8.31 6.72
C GLY A 125 12.36 7.13 7.14
N ALA A 126 11.83 6.40 8.11
CA ALA A 126 12.33 5.08 8.49
C ALA A 126 11.94 4.08 7.40
N ASN A 127 12.90 3.33 6.89
CA ASN A 127 12.67 2.19 6.00
C ASN A 127 12.53 0.89 6.80
N TYR A 128 11.78 0.96 7.90
CA TYR A 128 11.42 -0.14 8.80
C TYR A 128 10.10 0.21 9.49
N PRO A 129 9.33 -0.78 9.96
CA PRO A 129 8.05 -0.53 10.58
C PRO A 129 8.23 -0.06 12.02
N SER A 130 7.46 0.94 12.45
CA SER A 130 7.28 1.26 13.86
C SER A 130 6.34 0.26 14.56
N ALA A 131 5.47 -0.41 13.79
CA ALA A 131 4.60 -1.47 14.26
C ALA A 131 4.27 -2.45 13.13
N VAL A 132 4.18 -3.74 13.47
CA VAL A 132 3.71 -4.80 12.57
C VAL A 132 2.49 -5.46 13.22
N ARG A 133 1.35 -5.46 12.53
CA ARG A 133 0.08 -6.03 13.03
C ARG A 133 -0.49 -7.07 12.07
N ARG A 134 -1.36 -7.94 12.59
CA ARG A 134 -2.09 -8.92 11.77
C ARG A 134 -3.08 -8.25 10.83
N GLU A 135 -3.81 -7.28 11.35
CA GLU A 135 -4.87 -6.56 10.65
C GLU A 135 -4.56 -5.06 10.61
N PRO A 136 -5.10 -4.31 9.64
CA PRO A 136 -5.10 -2.86 9.71
C PRO A 136 -5.87 -2.36 10.93
N ASP A 137 -5.45 -1.21 11.47
CA ASP A 137 -6.27 -0.43 12.39
C ASP A 137 -7.34 0.31 11.57
N ASP A 138 -8.57 0.45 12.10
CA ASP A 138 -9.67 1.19 11.43
C ASP A 138 -9.26 2.61 11.03
N ARG A 139 -8.33 3.20 11.80
CA ARG A 139 -7.69 4.49 11.52
C ARG A 139 -6.20 4.38 11.85
N PRO A 140 -5.31 4.88 10.98
CA PRO A 140 -3.90 5.01 11.33
C PRO A 140 -3.74 5.89 12.59
N GLY A 141 -3.07 5.36 13.61
CA GLY A 141 -2.71 6.13 14.79
C GLY A 141 -1.70 7.25 14.49
N PRO A 142 -1.39 8.11 15.46
CA PRO A 142 -0.31 9.09 15.32
C PRO A 142 1.03 8.39 15.03
N PRO A 143 1.98 9.06 14.36
CA PRO A 143 3.31 8.50 14.13
C PRO A 143 4.00 8.18 15.47
N ASP A 144 4.72 7.07 15.51
CA ASP A 144 5.50 6.66 16.68
C ASP A 144 6.57 7.71 17.00
N GLN A 145 6.48 8.31 18.18
CA GLN A 145 7.35 9.42 18.57
C GLN A 145 8.80 8.98 18.81
N GLY A 146 9.03 7.71 19.20
CA GLY A 146 10.37 7.15 19.30
C GLY A 146 11.04 7.04 17.93
N VAL A 147 10.30 6.57 16.92
CA VAL A 147 10.80 6.52 15.54
C VAL A 147 10.99 7.93 14.96
N VAL A 148 10.11 8.88 15.26
CA VAL A 148 10.31 10.29 14.86
C VAL A 148 11.61 10.85 15.45
N ALA A 149 11.90 10.55 16.72
CA ALA A 149 13.14 10.96 17.37
C ALA A 149 14.38 10.33 16.70
N LEU A 150 14.34 9.02 16.40
CA LEU A 150 15.41 8.33 15.67
C LEU A 150 15.69 8.97 14.30
N ILE A 151 14.64 9.29 13.54
CA ILE A 151 14.80 9.99 12.25
C ILE A 151 15.45 11.36 12.45
N GLY A 152 15.02 12.13 13.46
CA GLY A 152 15.60 13.44 13.77
C GLY A 152 17.08 13.36 14.18
N ASP A 153 17.44 12.35 14.98
CA ASP A 153 18.82 12.09 15.39
C ASP A 153 19.68 11.69 14.18
N TRP A 154 19.15 10.83 13.29
CA TRP A 154 19.83 10.48 12.05
C TRP A 154 20.04 11.69 11.14
N VAL A 155 19.01 12.54 10.96
CA VAL A 155 19.13 13.79 10.18
C VAL A 155 20.20 14.71 10.77
N ARG A 156 20.25 14.87 12.09
CA ARG A 156 21.27 15.68 12.77
C ARG A 156 22.69 15.21 12.44
N GLY A 157 22.92 13.90 12.35
CA GLY A 157 24.23 13.32 12.07
C GLY A 157 24.63 13.34 10.59
N HIS A 158 23.67 13.28 9.67
CA HIS A 158 23.95 12.97 8.25
C HIS A 158 23.56 14.09 7.27
N MET A 159 22.71 15.04 7.68
CA MET A 159 22.10 16.03 6.78
C MET A 159 22.27 17.45 7.35
N PRO A 160 23.50 18.00 7.40
CA PRO A 160 23.78 19.30 8.04
C PRO A 160 23.08 20.51 7.41
N TRP A 161 22.50 20.35 6.22
CA TRP A 161 21.70 21.38 5.54
C TRP A 161 20.20 21.35 5.90
N LEU A 162 19.81 20.49 6.83
CA LEU A 162 18.45 20.41 7.36
C LEU A 162 18.42 20.85 8.84
N ASP A 163 17.36 21.55 9.23
CA ASP A 163 17.00 21.67 10.64
C ASP A 163 16.60 20.28 11.13
N PRO A 164 17.29 19.68 12.13
CA PRO A 164 17.01 18.33 12.59
C PRO A 164 15.69 18.22 13.38
N THR A 165 14.97 19.31 13.57
CA THR A 165 13.65 19.31 14.22
C THR A 165 12.60 18.79 13.25
N PRO A 166 12.04 17.58 13.47
CA PRO A 166 11.01 17.03 12.58
C PRO A 166 9.74 17.86 12.67
N VAL A 167 9.10 18.08 11.52
CA VAL A 167 7.77 18.69 11.40
C VAL A 167 6.85 17.81 10.58
N ASP A 168 5.54 17.92 10.80
CA ASP A 168 4.51 17.19 10.05
C ASP A 168 4.80 15.68 9.93
N ALA A 169 5.19 15.05 11.04
CA ALA A 169 5.38 13.61 11.08
C ALA A 169 4.09 12.87 10.71
N SER A 170 4.22 11.79 9.95
CA SER A 170 3.10 11.01 9.41
C SER A 170 3.35 9.52 9.50
N ALA A 171 2.29 8.76 9.82
CA ALA A 171 2.26 7.32 9.69
C ALA A 171 1.66 6.91 8.33
N CYS A 172 2.25 5.91 7.68
CA CYS A 172 1.76 5.30 6.45
C CYS A 172 1.64 3.80 6.66
N VAL A 173 0.51 3.21 6.28
CA VAL A 173 0.26 1.77 6.44
C VAL A 173 0.37 1.08 5.08
N CYS A 174 1.19 0.03 5.00
CA CYS A 174 1.21 -0.89 3.85
C CYS A 174 0.91 -2.32 4.33
N SER A 175 0.36 -3.15 3.44
CA SER A 175 0.28 -4.60 3.67
C SER A 175 1.41 -5.28 2.91
N LEU A 176 2.15 -6.15 3.59
CA LEU A 176 3.29 -6.88 3.05
C LEU A 176 3.20 -8.35 3.45
N PHE A 177 3.68 -9.25 2.59
CA PHE A 177 3.79 -10.66 2.92
C PHE A 177 4.68 -10.89 4.14
N THR A 178 4.32 -11.88 4.95
CA THR A 178 5.17 -12.27 6.08
C THR A 178 6.31 -13.15 5.64
N ARG A 179 7.42 -13.00 6.34
CA ARG A 179 8.48 -14.00 6.39
C ARG A 179 8.50 -14.54 7.81
N PRO A 180 7.96 -15.74 8.08
CA PRO A 180 7.85 -16.27 9.45
C PRO A 180 9.18 -16.32 10.20
N ASP A 181 10.27 -16.56 9.47
CA ASP A 181 11.65 -16.59 9.94
C ASP A 181 12.28 -15.19 10.12
N ALA A 182 11.72 -14.16 9.48
CA ALA A 182 12.24 -12.81 9.51
C ALA A 182 11.10 -11.76 9.43
N PRO A 183 10.25 -11.62 10.47
CA PRO A 183 9.06 -10.77 10.43
C PRO A 183 9.35 -9.27 10.29
N GLY A 184 10.60 -8.85 10.52
CA GLY A 184 11.08 -7.48 10.32
C GLY A 184 11.85 -7.26 9.01
N LEU A 185 12.02 -8.30 8.18
CA LEU A 185 12.65 -8.17 6.87
C LEU A 185 11.66 -7.58 5.87
N LEU A 186 12.08 -6.53 5.17
CA LEU A 186 11.27 -5.84 4.18
C LEU A 186 10.91 -6.78 3.02
N ALA A 187 9.72 -7.37 3.10
CA ALA A 187 9.08 -8.03 1.97
C ALA A 187 8.81 -6.98 0.86
N ARG A 188 9.02 -7.38 -0.38
CA ARG A 188 8.90 -6.52 -1.57
C ARG A 188 7.99 -7.12 -2.63
N GLU A 189 7.56 -8.34 -2.40
CA GLU A 189 6.68 -9.12 -3.24
C GLU A 189 5.38 -8.34 -3.44
N THR A 190 4.89 -8.40 -4.67
CA THR A 190 3.61 -7.85 -5.12
C THR A 190 2.81 -9.03 -5.63
N LEU A 191 1.49 -9.03 -5.41
CA LEU A 191 0.61 -10.02 -6.00
C LEU A 191 -0.36 -9.32 -6.96
N VAL A 192 -0.38 -9.74 -8.22
CA VAL A 192 -1.37 -9.32 -9.22
C VAL A 192 -1.79 -10.53 -10.06
N ASP A 193 -2.99 -11.06 -9.79
CA ASP A 193 -3.49 -12.25 -10.47
C ASP A 193 -5.01 -12.44 -10.25
N LEU A 194 -5.58 -13.49 -10.84
CA LEU A 194 -6.91 -13.98 -10.51
C LEU A 194 -6.95 -14.63 -9.12
N VAL A 195 -8.05 -14.44 -8.43
CA VAL A 195 -8.30 -15.08 -7.12
C VAL A 195 -8.64 -16.55 -7.34
N PRO A 196 -7.99 -17.50 -6.64
CA PRO A 196 -8.28 -18.93 -6.79
C PRO A 196 -9.77 -19.26 -6.59
N GLY A 197 -10.34 -20.05 -7.50
CA GLY A 197 -11.77 -20.38 -7.47
C GLY A 197 -12.71 -19.27 -7.95
N HIS A 198 -12.19 -18.08 -8.29
CA HIS A 198 -12.96 -16.91 -8.70
C HIS A 198 -12.34 -16.26 -9.96
N PRO A 199 -12.54 -16.84 -11.17
CA PRO A 199 -11.92 -16.36 -12.42
C PRO A 199 -12.38 -14.97 -12.88
N ASP A 200 -13.42 -14.43 -12.24
CA ASP A 200 -13.93 -13.08 -12.50
C ASP A 200 -13.40 -12.04 -11.52
N VAL A 201 -12.53 -12.43 -10.59
CA VAL A 201 -11.98 -11.57 -9.55
C VAL A 201 -10.47 -11.49 -9.70
N VAL A 202 -9.98 -10.29 -9.97
CA VAL A 202 -8.55 -9.95 -9.95
C VAL A 202 -8.22 -9.39 -8.57
N VAL A 203 -7.07 -9.77 -8.02
CA VAL A 203 -6.47 -9.11 -6.86
C VAL A 203 -5.20 -8.38 -7.28
N CYS A 204 -4.99 -7.18 -6.76
CA CYS A 204 -3.74 -6.45 -6.86
C CYS A 204 -3.38 -5.91 -5.47
N VAL A 205 -2.37 -6.51 -4.84
CA VAL A 205 -2.06 -6.29 -3.44
C VAL A 205 -0.56 -6.30 -3.16
N THR A 206 -0.22 -5.69 -2.02
CA THR A 206 1.09 -5.64 -1.37
C THR A 206 2.19 -4.96 -2.19
N GLY A 207 3.37 -4.85 -1.57
CA GLY A 207 4.60 -4.40 -2.20
C GLY A 207 4.80 -2.88 -2.26
N TRP A 208 5.95 -2.50 -2.80
CA TRP A 208 6.39 -1.11 -2.95
C TRP A 208 5.95 -0.53 -4.30
N VAL A 209 4.64 -0.57 -4.54
CA VAL A 209 4.06 -0.54 -5.89
C VAL A 209 3.79 0.84 -6.46
N PHE A 210 3.86 1.91 -5.67
CA PHE A 210 3.46 3.25 -6.15
C PHE A 210 4.20 3.69 -7.43
N LYS A 211 5.49 3.31 -7.56
CA LYS A 211 6.33 3.63 -8.73
C LYS A 211 5.87 2.94 -10.03
N ILE A 212 5.09 1.87 -9.93
CA ILE A 212 4.55 1.08 -11.05
C ILE A 212 3.01 1.08 -11.08
N ALA A 213 2.34 1.95 -10.31
CA ALA A 213 0.88 1.93 -10.19
C ALA A 213 0.13 2.04 -11.54
N PRO A 214 0.56 2.86 -12.53
CA PRO A 214 -0.09 2.88 -13.84
C PRO A 214 0.02 1.54 -14.59
N LEU A 215 1.17 0.87 -14.51
CA LEU A 215 1.39 -0.44 -15.14
C LEU A 215 0.52 -1.52 -14.48
N LEU A 216 0.45 -1.54 -13.15
CA LEU A 216 -0.42 -2.47 -12.43
C LEU A 216 -1.90 -2.27 -12.78
N GLY A 217 -2.33 -1.01 -12.95
CA GLY A 217 -3.68 -0.72 -13.44
C GLY A 217 -3.96 -1.35 -14.80
N ALA A 218 -3.01 -1.27 -15.75
CA ALA A 218 -3.14 -1.91 -17.06
C ALA A 218 -3.18 -3.44 -16.96
N ILE A 219 -2.31 -4.04 -16.15
CA ILE A 219 -2.30 -5.49 -15.90
C ILE A 219 -3.63 -5.96 -15.30
N CYS A 220 -4.19 -5.23 -14.34
CA CYS A 220 -5.50 -5.55 -13.78
C CYS A 220 -6.62 -5.54 -14.83
N VAL A 221 -6.57 -4.61 -15.78
CA VAL A 221 -7.54 -4.54 -16.88
C VAL A 221 -7.37 -5.74 -17.81
N ASP A 222 -6.14 -6.06 -18.22
CA ASP A 222 -5.85 -7.25 -19.04
C ASP A 222 -6.37 -8.54 -18.38
N LEU A 223 -6.07 -8.74 -17.09
CA LEU A 223 -6.53 -9.91 -16.35
C LEU A 223 -8.06 -9.94 -16.22
N ALA A 224 -8.70 -8.80 -15.97
CA ALA A 224 -10.15 -8.74 -15.85
C ALA A 224 -10.84 -9.05 -17.19
N LEU A 225 -10.35 -8.52 -18.30
CA LEU A 225 -10.99 -8.65 -19.61
C LEU A 225 -10.63 -9.94 -20.34
N GLU A 226 -9.36 -10.34 -20.28
CA GLU A 226 -8.80 -11.42 -21.10
C GLU A 226 -8.36 -12.64 -20.29
N GLY A 227 -8.33 -12.54 -18.95
CA GLY A 227 -7.81 -13.60 -18.07
C GLY A 227 -6.29 -13.79 -18.15
N ARG A 228 -5.58 -12.93 -18.87
CA ARG A 228 -4.12 -12.96 -19.08
C ARG A 228 -3.61 -11.56 -19.43
N THR A 229 -2.34 -11.29 -19.15
CA THR A 229 -1.65 -10.07 -19.59
C THR A 229 -0.47 -10.39 -20.50
N GLY A 230 -0.07 -9.43 -21.33
CA GLY A 230 1.15 -9.51 -22.14
C GLY A 230 2.43 -9.24 -21.35
N HIS A 231 2.32 -8.74 -20.11
CA HIS A 231 3.45 -8.51 -19.22
C HIS A 231 3.88 -9.80 -18.52
N ASP A 232 5.19 -10.00 -18.34
CA ASP A 232 5.69 -11.07 -17.49
C ASP A 232 5.44 -10.72 -16.02
N VAL A 233 4.46 -11.40 -15.43
CA VAL A 233 4.06 -11.27 -14.04
C VAL A 233 4.43 -12.50 -13.22
N THR A 234 5.31 -13.38 -13.71
CA THR A 234 5.60 -14.69 -13.07
C THR A 234 5.99 -14.56 -11.59
N THR A 235 6.79 -13.55 -11.22
CA THR A 235 7.20 -13.32 -9.83
C THR A 235 6.16 -12.62 -8.96
N ALA A 236 5.09 -12.11 -9.59
CA ALA A 236 3.97 -11.44 -8.92
C ALA A 236 2.67 -12.23 -9.06
N ALA A 237 2.71 -13.41 -9.68
CA ALA A 237 1.56 -14.27 -9.89
C ALA A 237 1.19 -15.00 -8.60
N SER A 238 -0.04 -15.46 -8.57
CA SER A 238 -0.60 -16.27 -7.50
C SER A 238 0.05 -17.66 -7.47
N SER A 239 0.36 -18.16 -6.27
CA SER A 239 0.70 -19.55 -6.03
C SER A 239 -0.19 -20.13 -4.93
N PRO A 240 -0.56 -21.43 -4.97
CA PRO A 240 -1.51 -22.01 -4.03
C PRO A 240 -1.14 -21.86 -2.56
N ASP A 241 0.16 -21.80 -2.25
CA ASP A 241 0.71 -21.65 -0.90
C ASP A 241 0.51 -20.24 -0.30
N LEU A 242 0.18 -19.23 -1.11
CA LEU A 242 -0.10 -17.88 -0.62
C LEU A 242 -1.48 -17.77 0.06
N TRP A 243 -2.41 -18.67 -0.27
CA TRP A 243 -3.82 -18.54 0.10
C TRP A 243 -4.20 -19.45 1.26
N ARG A 244 -4.87 -18.87 2.25
CA ARG A 244 -5.41 -19.57 3.40
C ARG A 244 -6.94 -19.56 3.31
N PRO A 245 -7.60 -20.73 3.30
CA PRO A 245 -9.04 -20.78 3.45
C PRO A 245 -9.45 -20.16 4.79
N THR A 246 -10.52 -19.40 4.78
CA THR A 246 -11.17 -18.89 6.00
C THR A 246 -12.53 -19.54 6.13
N ALA A 247 -13.00 -19.69 7.37
CA ALA A 247 -14.39 -20.09 7.57
C ALA A 247 -15.29 -19.00 6.98
N VAL A 248 -15.92 -19.28 5.83
CA VAL A 248 -17.02 -18.46 5.34
C VAL A 248 -18.06 -18.53 6.45
N GLY A 249 -18.40 -17.40 7.06
CA GLY A 249 -19.54 -17.35 7.98
C GLY A 249 -20.71 -18.02 7.28
N SER A 250 -21.18 -19.14 7.84
CA SER A 250 -22.26 -19.91 7.26
C SER A 250 -23.52 -19.07 7.31
N TRP A 251 -23.83 -18.37 6.21
CA TRP A 251 -25.13 -17.74 6.04
C TRP A 251 -26.11 -18.86 5.68
N ARG A 252 -26.91 -19.26 6.68
CA ARG A 252 -28.19 -19.94 6.46
C ARG A 252 -29.25 -18.88 6.12
#